data_AF-A0A838GNA3-F1
#
_entry.id   AF-A0A838GNA3-F1
#
_cell.length_a   1.000
_cell.length_b   1.000
_cell.length_c   1.000
_cell.angle_alpha   90.00
_cell.angle_beta   90.00
_cell.angle_gamma   90.00
#
_symmetry.space_group_name_H-M   'P 1'
#
loop_
_entity.id
_entity.type
_entity.pdbx_description
1 polymer ?
#
loop_
_entity_poly.entity_id
_entity_poly.type
_entity_poly.pdbx_seq_one_letter_code
_entity_poly.pdbx_strand_id
1 'polypeptide(L)'
;MLVGATMVLETDATAAETAQFTVPASIADDCSVDVSAEINGWLGSVPDGSELSFGRHACYRVDFTLNLIDRDNLTIRGQNSTFLNPTIPPAPRITRPIWRFTGGTDITIRNLTAKGSNPDHKFLVDREWWAMFRFDGTQGVTLENIHGRNSWGDFVTLSPDTRTSP
;
A
#
# COMPACT_ATOMS: atom_id res chain seq x y z
N MET A 1 16.15 17.04 60.89
CA MET A 1 14.84 17.63 60.53
C MET A 1 14.79 17.66 59.01
N LEU A 2 13.86 16.86 58.47
CA LEU A 2 13.42 16.61 57.08
C LEU A 2 14.38 16.80 55.88
N VAL A 3 14.57 15.69 55.17
CA VAL A 3 14.95 15.59 53.76
C VAL A 3 13.74 16.04 52.92
N GLY A 4 13.89 17.07 52.08
CA GLY A 4 12.86 17.48 51.13
C GLY A 4 13.03 16.71 49.81
N ALA A 5 12.21 15.70 49.58
CA ALA A 5 12.11 15.05 48.28
C ALA A 5 11.21 15.90 47.37
N THR A 6 11.80 16.45 46.30
CA THR A 6 11.06 17.07 45.20
C THR A 6 10.37 15.97 44.40
N MET A 7 9.04 15.96 44.39
CA MET A 7 8.24 15.08 43.54
C MET A 7 8.13 15.71 42.15
N VAL A 8 8.79 15.11 41.16
CA VAL A 8 8.58 15.44 39.74
C VAL A 8 7.34 14.67 39.29
N LEU A 9 6.27 15.39 38.96
CA LEU A 9 5.09 14.80 38.32
C LEU A 9 5.42 14.62 36.84
N GLU A 10 5.91 13.43 36.48
CA GLU A 10 6.00 13.01 35.08
C GLU A 10 4.57 12.81 34.57
N THR A 11 4.18 13.65 33.61
CA THR A 11 2.91 13.50 32.91
C THR A 11 3.11 12.40 31.88
N ASP A 12 2.62 11.20 32.18
CA ASP A 12 2.54 10.12 31.19
C ASP A 12 1.65 10.57 30.04
N ALA A 13 2.27 10.94 28.92
CA ALA A 13 1.58 11.13 27.66
C ALA A 13 1.00 9.78 27.25
N THR A 14 -0.30 9.61 27.42
CA THR A 14 -1.02 8.44 26.92
C THR A 14 -0.87 8.43 25.40
N ALA A 15 -0.13 7.46 24.86
CA ALA A 15 -0.03 7.28 23.41
C ALA A 15 -1.44 7.08 22.85
N ALA A 16 -1.85 7.94 21.92
CA ALA A 16 -3.12 7.79 21.24
C ALA A 16 -3.14 6.42 20.53
N GLU A 17 -4.16 5.61 20.80
CA GLU A 17 -4.32 4.32 20.14
C GLU A 17 -4.56 4.56 18.64
N THR A 18 -3.66 4.03 17.80
CA THR A 18 -3.80 4.09 16.34
C THR A 18 -5.09 3.40 15.93
N ALA A 19 -5.99 4.14 15.28
CA ALA A 19 -7.27 3.61 14.85
C ALA A 19 -7.07 2.47 13.82
N GLN A 20 -7.71 1.33 14.07
CA GLN A 20 -7.58 0.13 13.23
C GLN A 20 -8.83 -0.05 12.36
N PHE A 21 -8.62 -0.21 11.06
CA PHE A 21 -9.67 -0.48 10.09
C PHE A 21 -9.36 -1.80 9.38
N THR A 22 -10.30 -2.74 9.42
CA THR A 22 -10.16 -4.00 8.69
C THR A 22 -10.93 -3.91 7.38
N VAL A 23 -10.38 -4.50 6.32
CA VAL A 23 -11.05 -4.60 5.03
C VAL A 23 -12.43 -5.27 5.20
N PRO A 24 -13.51 -4.76 4.61
CA PRO A 24 -14.84 -5.34 4.77
C PRO A 24 -14.90 -6.78 4.27
N ALA A 25 -15.56 -7.66 5.03
CA ALA A 25 -15.75 -9.07 4.67
C ALA A 25 -16.60 -9.27 3.39
N SER A 26 -17.25 -8.22 2.90
CA SER A 26 -17.97 -8.23 1.61
C SER A 26 -17.03 -8.16 0.40
N ILE A 27 -15.77 -7.80 0.60
CA ILE A 27 -14.75 -7.79 -0.46
C ILE A 27 -14.17 -9.19 -0.56
N ALA A 28 -14.34 -9.83 -1.72
CA ALA A 28 -13.82 -11.17 -1.98
C ALA A 28 -12.30 -11.22 -1.79
N ASP A 29 -11.83 -12.26 -1.10
CA ASP A 29 -10.45 -12.43 -0.67
C ASP A 29 -9.83 -13.78 -1.13
N ASP A 30 -10.38 -14.34 -2.20
CA ASP A 30 -9.98 -15.61 -2.82
C ASP A 30 -9.50 -15.47 -4.28
N CYS A 31 -9.28 -14.24 -4.75
CA CYS A 31 -8.93 -13.88 -6.12
C CYS A 31 -9.94 -14.28 -7.20
N SER A 32 -11.18 -14.65 -6.84
CA SER A 32 -12.20 -15.10 -7.79
C SER A 32 -12.73 -13.98 -8.69
N VAL A 33 -12.84 -12.77 -8.16
CA VAL A 33 -13.40 -11.59 -8.85
C VAL A 33 -12.50 -10.37 -8.66
N ASP A 34 -12.54 -9.44 -9.62
CA ASP A 34 -11.85 -8.15 -9.48
C ASP A 34 -12.52 -7.33 -8.37
N VAL A 35 -11.72 -6.88 -7.40
CA VAL A 35 -12.15 -6.09 -6.24
C VAL A 35 -11.46 -4.72 -6.17
N SER A 36 -10.85 -4.28 -7.27
CA SER A 36 -10.12 -3.01 -7.31
C SER A 36 -10.98 -1.81 -6.89
N ALA A 37 -12.26 -1.76 -7.29
CA ALA A 37 -13.13 -0.63 -6.99
C ALA A 37 -13.50 -0.59 -5.49
N GLU A 38 -13.85 -1.73 -4.92
CA GLU A 38 -14.24 -1.88 -3.52
C GLU A 38 -13.07 -1.60 -2.58
N ILE A 39 -11.87 -2.09 -2.90
CA ILE A 39 -10.67 -1.80 -2.12
C ILE A 39 -10.33 -0.31 -2.20
N ASN A 40 -10.36 0.32 -3.38
CA ASN A 40 -10.12 1.77 -3.50
C ASN A 40 -11.15 2.59 -2.69
N GLY A 41 -12.42 2.22 -2.74
CA GLY A 41 -13.47 2.87 -1.94
C GLY A 41 -13.22 2.75 -0.44
N TRP A 42 -12.82 1.56 0.02
CA TRP A 42 -12.45 1.34 1.42
C TRP A 42 -11.20 2.13 1.82
N LEU A 43 -10.10 2.06 1.04
CA LEU A 43 -8.87 2.82 1.29
C LEU A 43 -9.15 4.32 1.42
N GLY A 44 -10.00 4.88 0.55
CA GLY A 44 -10.39 6.29 0.58
C GLY A 44 -11.29 6.68 1.77
N SER A 45 -11.96 5.72 2.40
CA SER A 45 -12.83 5.96 3.57
C SER A 45 -12.07 6.00 4.90
N VAL A 46 -10.89 5.38 4.95
CA VAL A 46 -10.08 5.31 6.18
C VAL A 46 -9.37 6.65 6.38
N PRO A 47 -9.41 7.26 7.57
CA PRO A 47 -8.70 8.50 7.86
C PRO A 47 -7.17 8.29 7.96
N ASP A 48 -6.42 9.36 7.80
CA ASP A 48 -4.97 9.39 8.03
C ASP A 48 -4.62 9.09 9.50
N GLY A 49 -3.38 8.69 9.75
CA GLY A 49 -2.97 8.23 11.09
C GLY A 49 -3.49 6.85 11.50
N SER A 50 -4.02 6.07 10.54
CA SER A 50 -4.68 4.79 10.81
C SER A 50 -3.86 3.57 10.41
N GLU A 51 -4.20 2.43 11.00
CA GLU A 51 -3.74 1.12 10.58
C GLU A 51 -4.83 0.41 9.75
N LEU A 52 -4.50 0.05 8.51
CA LEU A 52 -5.37 -0.64 7.56
C LEU A 52 -4.98 -2.11 7.50
N SER A 53 -5.88 -3.01 7.89
CA SER A 53 -5.63 -4.45 7.95
C SER A 53 -6.39 -5.21 6.87
N PHE A 54 -5.66 -5.83 5.96
CA PHE A 54 -6.19 -6.79 5.00
C PHE A 54 -6.38 -8.18 5.61
N GLY A 55 -7.16 -9.05 4.97
CA GLY A 55 -7.39 -10.43 5.41
C GLY A 55 -6.09 -11.23 5.52
N ARG A 56 -6.00 -12.08 6.54
CA ARG A 56 -4.82 -12.91 6.77
C ARG A 56 -4.72 -14.00 5.71
N HIS A 57 -3.57 -14.09 5.01
CA HIS A 57 -3.34 -15.00 3.88
C HIS A 57 -4.37 -14.86 2.74
N ALA A 58 -5.06 -13.73 2.68
CA ALA A 58 -6.05 -13.44 1.65
C ALA A 58 -5.42 -13.31 0.25
N CYS A 59 -6.26 -13.43 -0.77
CA CYS A 59 -5.93 -13.19 -2.16
C CYS A 59 -6.92 -12.17 -2.75
N TYR A 60 -6.45 -10.97 -3.06
CA TYR A 60 -7.25 -9.94 -3.70
C TYR A 60 -6.86 -9.85 -5.17
N ARG A 61 -7.80 -10.15 -6.08
CA ARG A 61 -7.60 -9.87 -7.51
C ARG A 61 -7.90 -8.40 -7.76
N VAL A 62 -6.89 -7.71 -8.29
CA VAL A 62 -6.92 -6.27 -8.54
C VAL A 62 -6.50 -6.01 -9.99
N ASP A 63 -7.49 -5.95 -10.87
CA ASP A 63 -7.24 -5.74 -12.29
C ASP A 63 -6.82 -4.29 -12.58
N PHE A 64 -7.20 -3.36 -11.69
CA PHE A 64 -6.85 -1.94 -11.72
C PHE A 64 -5.99 -1.52 -10.51
N THR A 65 -5.32 -0.39 -10.66
CA THR A 65 -4.44 0.20 -9.64
C THR A 65 -5.20 0.52 -8.35
N LEU A 66 -4.59 0.16 -7.21
CA LEU A 66 -4.97 0.63 -5.89
C LEU A 66 -4.27 1.96 -5.61
N ASN A 67 -5.04 3.03 -5.45
CA ASN A 67 -4.53 4.39 -5.39
C ASN A 67 -4.65 4.97 -3.98
N LEU A 68 -3.58 5.57 -3.51
CA LEU A 68 -3.55 6.43 -2.33
C LEU A 68 -2.98 7.78 -2.76
N ILE A 69 -3.76 8.83 -2.58
CA ILE A 69 -3.43 10.19 -3.02
C ILE A 69 -3.44 11.09 -1.80
N ASP A 70 -2.34 11.80 -1.56
CA ASP A 70 -2.17 12.77 -0.47
C ASP A 70 -2.57 12.18 0.89
N ARG A 71 -2.04 10.99 1.19
CA ARG A 71 -2.33 10.25 2.41
C ARG A 71 -1.14 10.31 3.35
N ASP A 72 -1.41 10.46 4.65
CA ASP A 72 -0.37 10.66 5.66
C ASP A 72 -0.46 9.66 6.82
N ASN A 73 0.70 9.25 7.32
CA ASN A 73 0.84 8.46 8.55
C ASN A 73 -0.01 7.16 8.55
N LEU A 74 0.02 6.41 7.45
CA LEU A 74 -0.74 5.16 7.33
C LEU A 74 0.15 3.94 7.53
N THR A 75 -0.38 2.95 8.24
CA THR A 75 0.19 1.59 8.28
C THR A 75 -0.71 0.61 7.55
N ILE A 76 -0.26 0.11 6.40
CA ILE A 76 -0.94 -0.91 5.61
C ILE A 76 -0.41 -2.30 5.98
N ARG A 77 -1.28 -3.11 6.56
CA ARG A 77 -0.99 -4.48 6.97
C ARG A 77 -1.59 -5.48 6.01
N GLY A 78 -0.70 -6.09 5.25
CA GLY A 78 -1.03 -7.17 4.35
C GLY A 78 -1.44 -8.47 5.04
N GLN A 79 -0.90 -8.77 6.22
CA GLN A 79 -1.14 -10.04 6.93
C GLN A 79 -0.85 -11.30 6.08
N ASN A 80 0.23 -11.25 5.28
CA ASN A 80 0.65 -12.23 4.29
C ASN A 80 -0.34 -12.42 3.12
N SER A 81 -1.17 -11.42 2.82
CA SER A 81 -2.05 -11.45 1.65
C SER A 81 -1.29 -11.28 0.32
N THR A 82 -1.96 -11.65 -0.76
CA THR A 82 -1.52 -11.48 -2.15
C THR A 82 -2.46 -10.54 -2.89
N PHE A 83 -1.89 -9.58 -3.62
CA PHE A 83 -2.57 -8.71 -4.56
C PHE A 83 -2.19 -9.14 -5.97
N LEU A 84 -3.13 -9.75 -6.68
CA LEU A 84 -2.93 -10.35 -7.99
C LEU A 84 -3.46 -9.42 -9.08
N ASN A 85 -2.59 -9.01 -10.00
CA ASN A 85 -3.02 -8.51 -11.30
C ASN A 85 -2.77 -9.59 -12.37
N PRO A 86 -3.81 -10.28 -12.85
CA PRO A 86 -3.66 -11.35 -13.84
C PRO A 86 -3.55 -10.81 -15.28
N THR A 87 -3.72 -9.50 -15.49
CA THR A 87 -3.76 -8.91 -16.82
C THR A 87 -2.36 -8.82 -17.41
N ILE A 88 -2.20 -9.27 -18.65
CA ILE A 88 -0.98 -9.04 -19.43
C ILE A 88 -1.02 -7.59 -19.96
N PRO A 89 0.01 -6.76 -19.72
CA PRO A 89 0.06 -5.39 -20.21
C PRO A 89 -0.17 -5.34 -21.73
N PRO A 90 -1.13 -4.53 -22.19
CA PRO A 90 -1.38 -4.34 -23.61
C PRO A 90 -0.30 -3.46 -24.25
N ALA A 91 -0.26 -3.46 -25.58
CA ALA A 91 0.39 -2.42 -26.37
C ALA A 91 -0.69 -1.44 -26.91
N PRO A 92 -0.44 -0.12 -26.98
CA PRO A 92 0.80 0.58 -26.62
C PRO A 92 1.05 0.63 -25.11
N ARG A 93 2.27 1.03 -24.74
CA ARG A 93 2.73 1.11 -23.35
C ARG A 93 1.81 2.00 -22.51
N ILE A 94 1.29 1.46 -21.43
CA ILE A 94 0.56 2.22 -20.41
C ILE A 94 1.18 1.97 -19.04
N THR A 95 1.18 2.98 -18.17
CA THR A 95 1.59 2.82 -16.77
C THR A 95 0.41 2.37 -15.94
N ARG A 96 0.52 1.19 -15.29
CA ARG A 96 -0.52 0.68 -14.41
C ARG A 96 0.07 -0.18 -13.30
N PRO A 97 0.64 0.44 -12.25
CA PRO A 97 1.15 -0.33 -11.14
C PRO A 97 0.02 -1.00 -10.37
N ILE A 98 0.32 -2.04 -9.58
CA ILE A 98 -0.69 -2.63 -8.68
C ILE A 98 -1.03 -1.63 -7.57
N TRP A 99 -0.02 -1.09 -6.92
CA TRP A 99 -0.14 -0.05 -5.89
C TRP A 99 0.47 1.25 -6.36
N ARG A 100 -0.28 2.36 -6.23
CA ARG A 100 0.21 3.70 -6.51
C ARG A 100 -0.04 4.62 -5.34
N PHE A 101 1.01 5.30 -4.93
CA PHE A 101 1.00 6.37 -3.96
C PHE A 101 1.41 7.65 -4.68
N THR A 102 0.66 8.73 -4.49
CA THR A 102 0.93 10.03 -5.11
C THR A 102 0.82 11.11 -4.06
N GLY A 103 1.92 11.83 -3.80
CA GLY A 103 2.05 12.71 -2.64
C GLY A 103 2.03 11.93 -1.31
N GLY A 104 1.86 12.68 -0.21
CA GLY A 104 1.75 12.14 1.15
C GLY A 104 3.07 11.83 1.85
N THR A 105 3.00 11.53 3.15
CA THR A 105 4.14 11.20 4.01
C THR A 105 3.90 9.99 4.92
N ASP A 106 4.99 9.37 5.37
CA ASP A 106 5.03 8.40 6.47
C ASP A 106 4.08 7.20 6.26
N ILE A 107 4.28 6.53 5.12
CA ILE A 107 3.51 5.34 4.74
C ILE A 107 4.32 4.09 5.04
N THR A 108 3.81 3.23 5.91
CA THR A 108 4.37 1.89 6.16
C THR A 108 3.51 0.85 5.48
N ILE A 109 4.12 -0.06 4.70
CA ILE A 109 3.46 -1.21 4.10
C ILE A 109 4.18 -2.46 4.56
N ARG A 110 3.44 -3.43 5.11
CA ARG A 110 4.07 -4.64 5.66
C ARG A 110 3.34 -5.94 5.36
N ASN A 111 4.13 -7.00 5.12
CA ASN A 111 3.69 -8.38 5.02
C ASN A 111 2.65 -8.64 3.91
N LEU A 112 2.95 -8.31 2.65
CA LEU A 112 2.13 -8.72 1.51
C LEU A 112 2.95 -9.04 0.27
N THR A 113 2.32 -9.71 -0.68
CA THR A 113 2.86 -9.97 -2.01
C THR A 113 2.05 -9.20 -3.06
N ALA A 114 2.74 -8.47 -3.93
CA ALA A 114 2.18 -7.99 -5.19
C ALA A 114 2.60 -8.95 -6.31
N LYS A 115 1.64 -9.48 -7.07
CA LYS A 115 1.87 -10.51 -8.08
C LYS A 115 1.30 -10.08 -9.43
N GLY A 116 2.17 -9.97 -10.43
CA GLY A 116 1.78 -9.74 -11.81
C GLY A 116 1.56 -11.01 -12.63
N SER A 117 1.47 -10.82 -13.94
CA SER A 117 1.13 -11.85 -14.93
C SER A 117 2.31 -12.27 -15.81
N ASN A 118 3.56 -12.04 -15.38
CA ASN A 118 4.77 -12.48 -16.09
C ASN A 118 5.39 -13.75 -15.45
N PRO A 119 4.87 -14.96 -15.71
CA PRO A 119 5.35 -16.18 -15.06
C PRO A 119 6.75 -16.61 -15.48
N ASP A 120 7.20 -16.18 -16.66
CA ASP A 120 8.52 -16.52 -17.20
C ASP A 120 9.64 -15.59 -16.72
N HIS A 121 9.29 -14.50 -16.00
CA HIS A 121 10.23 -13.47 -15.56
C HIS A 121 11.04 -12.84 -16.70
N LYS A 122 10.46 -12.78 -17.92
CA LYS A 122 11.12 -12.22 -19.09
C LYS A 122 10.93 -10.72 -19.15
N PHE A 123 12.02 -10.00 -19.32
CA PHE A 123 11.96 -8.58 -19.67
C PHE A 123 11.35 -8.42 -21.06
N LEU A 124 10.31 -7.58 -21.18
CA LEU A 124 9.73 -7.14 -22.44
C LEU A 124 9.54 -5.64 -22.37
N VAL A 125 10.32 -4.92 -23.18
CA VAL A 125 10.38 -3.45 -23.17
C VAL A 125 8.99 -2.82 -23.35
N ASP A 126 8.11 -3.42 -24.16
CA ASP A 126 6.76 -2.88 -24.38
C ASP A 126 5.78 -3.10 -23.21
N ARG A 127 6.21 -3.80 -22.16
CA ARG A 127 5.39 -4.15 -20.99
C ARG A 127 5.97 -3.68 -19.66
N GLU A 128 7.18 -3.12 -19.66
CA GLU A 128 7.96 -2.76 -18.47
C GLU A 128 7.35 -1.64 -17.60
N TRP A 129 6.23 -1.03 -18.02
CA TRP A 129 5.62 0.12 -17.34
C TRP A 129 4.60 -0.28 -16.24
N TRP A 130 4.49 -1.58 -15.95
CA TRP A 130 3.60 -2.13 -14.93
C TRP A 130 4.42 -2.61 -13.74
N ALA A 131 4.82 -1.64 -12.91
CA ALA A 131 5.52 -1.87 -11.66
C ALA A 131 4.60 -2.51 -10.60
N MET A 132 5.17 -3.11 -9.55
CA MET A 132 4.34 -3.60 -8.43
C MET A 132 3.90 -2.45 -7.53
N PHE A 133 4.85 -1.64 -7.09
CA PHE A 133 4.62 -0.46 -6.27
C PHE A 133 5.19 0.76 -6.96
N ARG A 134 4.44 1.86 -6.96
CA ARG A 134 4.89 3.14 -7.48
C ARG A 134 4.63 4.23 -6.45
N PHE A 135 5.64 5.05 -6.22
CA PHE A 135 5.59 6.21 -5.33
C PHE A 135 5.96 7.45 -6.14
N ASP A 136 4.98 8.34 -6.33
CA ASP A 136 5.14 9.60 -7.05
C ASP A 136 5.14 10.74 -6.01
N GLY A 137 6.33 11.25 -5.67
CA GLY A 137 6.48 12.35 -4.70
C GLY A 137 6.09 12.02 -3.25
N THR A 138 5.84 10.76 -2.91
CA THR A 138 5.56 10.31 -1.53
C THR A 138 6.85 10.30 -0.70
N GLN A 139 6.78 10.78 0.54
CA GLN A 139 7.90 10.89 1.46
C GLN A 139 7.77 9.90 2.64
N GLY A 140 8.86 9.55 3.32
CA GLY A 140 8.80 8.72 4.53
C GLY A 140 8.29 7.27 4.35
N VAL A 141 8.43 6.69 3.15
CA VAL A 141 7.90 5.35 2.87
C VAL A 141 8.76 4.25 3.50
N THR A 142 8.12 3.31 4.19
CA THR A 142 8.72 2.09 4.73
C THR A 142 8.06 0.84 4.13
N LEU A 143 8.87 -0.06 3.56
CA LEU A 143 8.43 -1.36 3.04
C LEU A 143 9.04 -2.49 3.86
N GLU A 144 8.21 -3.27 4.55
CA GLU A 144 8.66 -4.36 5.42
C GLU A 144 8.10 -5.70 4.95
N ASN A 145 8.97 -6.67 4.68
CA ASN A 145 8.55 -8.01 4.27
C ASN A 145 7.56 -7.98 3.08
N ILE A 146 7.87 -7.14 2.09
CA ILE A 146 7.09 -6.99 0.85
C ILE A 146 7.75 -7.82 -0.25
N HIS A 147 6.92 -8.55 -1.00
CA HIS A 147 7.39 -9.36 -2.12
C HIS A 147 6.74 -8.90 -3.43
N GLY A 148 7.55 -8.64 -4.44
CA GLY A 148 7.10 -8.53 -5.83
C GLY A 148 7.33 -9.85 -6.56
N ARG A 149 6.31 -10.35 -7.27
CA ARG A 149 6.43 -11.57 -8.09
C ARG A 149 5.86 -11.34 -9.47
N ASN A 150 6.45 -12.00 -10.47
CA ASN A 150 5.93 -12.03 -11.84
C ASN A 150 5.69 -10.62 -12.43
N SER A 151 6.61 -9.68 -12.18
CA SER A 151 6.50 -8.33 -12.71
C SER A 151 6.81 -8.25 -14.19
N TRP A 152 6.11 -7.36 -14.88
CA TRP A 152 6.50 -6.93 -16.21
C TRP A 152 7.47 -5.75 -16.13
N GLY A 153 7.22 -4.83 -15.20
CA GLY A 153 8.13 -3.73 -14.87
C GLY A 153 8.92 -3.93 -13.59
N ASP A 154 9.21 -2.83 -12.91
CA ASP A 154 9.96 -2.83 -11.67
C ASP A 154 9.17 -3.48 -10.50
N PHE A 155 9.92 -3.92 -9.49
CA PHE A 155 9.31 -4.18 -8.19
C PHE A 155 8.84 -2.86 -7.54
N VAL A 156 9.72 -1.86 -7.48
CA VAL A 156 9.42 -0.54 -6.93
C VAL A 156 9.89 0.53 -7.91
N THR A 157 9.01 1.46 -8.24
CA THR A 157 9.34 2.66 -9.00
C THR A 157 9.18 3.88 -8.10
N LEU A 158 10.20 4.74 -8.08
CA LEU A 158 10.19 6.04 -7.41
C LEU A 158 10.25 7.13 -8.47
N SER A 159 9.38 8.12 -8.36
CA SER A 159 9.31 9.23 -9.31
C SER A 159 8.88 10.52 -8.62
N PRO A 160 9.14 11.69 -9.23
CA PRO A 160 8.54 12.94 -8.77
C PRO A 160 7.02 12.89 -8.93
N ASP A 161 6.29 13.63 -8.09
CA ASP A 161 4.91 13.99 -8.38
C ASP A 161 4.91 15.00 -9.54
N THR A 162 4.15 14.71 -10.59
CA THR A 162 4.04 15.56 -11.79
C THR A 162 2.74 16.35 -11.82
N ARG A 163 1.89 16.25 -10.78
CA ARG A 163 0.73 17.14 -10.62
C ARG A 163 1.23 18.58 -10.44
N THR A 164 0.56 19.51 -11.09
CA THR A 164 0.77 20.93 -10.86
C THR A 164 0.09 21.34 -9.56
N SER A 165 0.75 22.17 -8.75
CA SER A 165 0.09 22.84 -7.63
C SER A 165 -1.16 23.58 -8.14
N PRO A 166 -2.28 23.55 -7.39
CA PRO A 166 -3.48 24.32 -7.75
C PRO A 166 -3.20 25.83 -7.82
#